data_AF-A0A258CA91-F1
#
_entry.id   AF-A0A258CA91-F1
#
_cell.length_a   1.000
_cell.length_b   1.000
_cell.length_c   1.000
_cell.angle_alpha   90.00
_cell.angle_beta   90.00
_cell.angle_gamma   90.00
#
_symmetry.space_group_name_H-M   'P 1'
#
loop_
_entity.id
_entity.type
_entity.pdbx_description
1 polymer ?
#
loop_
_entity_poly.entity_id
_entity_poly.type
_entity_poly.pdbx_seq_one_letter_code
_entity_poly.pdbx_strand_id
1 'polypeptide(L)' 'LPAYPEQRVTPPVGISSVRIDTTTGLLSRSTDHTSTFEFFKLGTEPTQYVSGSVPQIQFGETTDKKDELEELF' A
#
# COMPACT_ATOMS: atom_id res chain seq x y z
N LEU A 1 -22.21 28.37 19.09
CA LEU A 1 -22.24 26.94 19.44
C LEU A 1 -21.40 26.75 20.70
N PRO A 2 -21.79 25.91 21.67
CA PRO A 2 -20.96 25.61 22.84
C PRO A 2 -19.67 24.89 22.42
N ALA A 3 -18.55 25.20 23.07
CA ALA A 3 -17.26 24.59 22.80
C ALA A 3 -17.13 23.27 23.60
N TYR A 4 -16.93 22.15 22.91
CA TYR A 4 -16.60 20.88 23.54
C TYR A 4 -15.08 20.76 23.70
N PRO A 5 -14.59 20.21 24.82
CA PRO A 5 -13.16 19.97 24.98
C PRO A 5 -12.69 18.92 23.96
N GLU A 6 -11.59 19.22 23.27
CA GLU A 6 -10.94 18.25 22.39
C GLU A 6 -10.21 17.20 23.23
N GLN A 7 -10.60 15.94 23.09
CA GLN A 7 -9.89 14.81 23.71
C GLN A 7 -8.99 14.16 22.66
N ARG A 8 -7.70 14.02 22.99
CA ARG A 8 -6.77 13.25 22.14
C ARG A 8 -7.18 11.78 22.15
N VAL A 9 -7.41 11.22 20.97
CA VAL A 9 -7.69 9.79 20.81
C VAL A 9 -6.36 9.07 20.66
N THR A 10 -6.08 8.14 21.57
CA THR A 10 -4.96 7.22 21.42
C THR A 10 -5.48 5.94 20.76
N PRO A 11 -4.84 5.45 19.69
CA PRO A 11 -5.25 4.19 19.09
C PRO A 11 -5.11 3.05 20.13
N PRO A 12 -6.08 2.14 20.22
CA PRO A 12 -5.96 0.93 21.03
C PRO A 12 -4.72 0.11 20.65
N VAL A 13 -4.12 -0.57 21.63
CA VAL A 13 -3.08 -1.57 21.34
C VAL A 13 -3.70 -2.80 20.68
N GLY A 14 -2.92 -3.49 19.84
CA GLY A 14 -3.37 -4.75 19.24
C GLY A 14 -4.26 -4.61 18.00
N ILE A 15 -4.23 -3.44 17.34
CA ILE A 15 -4.83 -3.24 16.02
C ILE A 15 -3.75 -2.98 14.97
N SER A 16 -4.02 -3.43 13.74
CA SER A 16 -3.24 -3.11 12.56
C SER A 16 -4.02 -2.13 11.69
N SER A 17 -3.34 -1.17 11.06
CA SER A 17 -3.93 -0.31 10.03
C SER A 17 -3.34 -0.67 8.68
N VAL A 18 -4.19 -1.12 7.76
CA VAL A 18 -3.77 -1.54 6.42
C VAL A 18 -4.58 -0.83 5.36
N ARG A 19 -3.98 -0.66 4.19
CA ARG A 19 -4.66 -0.11 3.02
C ARG A 19 -5.35 -1.23 2.24
N ILE A 20 -6.65 -1.09 2.05
CA ILE A 20 -7.48 -2.03 1.32
C ILE A 20 -8.08 -1.40 0.07
N ASP A 21 -8.43 -2.23 -0.91
CA ASP A 21 -9.30 -1.88 -2.02
C ASP A 21 -10.76 -1.89 -1.56
N THR A 22 -11.51 -0.83 -1.85
CA THR A 22 -12.88 -0.63 -1.34
C THR A 22 -13.90 -1.59 -1.95
N THR A 23 -13.58 -2.21 -3.09
CA THR A 23 -14.49 -3.14 -3.78
C THR A 23 -14.28 -4.58 -3.31
N THR A 24 -13.02 -4.98 -3.11
CA THR A 24 -12.65 -6.37 -2.82
C THR A 24 -12.33 -6.65 -1.35
N GLY A 25 -11.96 -5.62 -0.58
CA GLY A 25 -11.46 -5.79 0.79
C GLY A 25 -10.06 -6.41 0.87
N LEU A 26 -9.40 -6.66 -0.26
CA LEU A 26 -8.02 -7.14 -0.32
C LEU A 26 -7.04 -5.97 -0.13
N LEU A 27 -5.78 -6.29 0.18
CA LEU A 27 -4.74 -5.28 0.28
C LEU A 27 -4.56 -4.53 -1.05
N SER A 28 -4.41 -3.20 -0.96
CA SER A 28 -4.22 -2.34 -2.12
C SER A 28 -2.91 -1.55 -2.03
N ARG A 29 -2.24 -1.40 -3.18
CA ARG A 29 -1.12 -0.46 -3.36
C ARG A 29 -1.55 0.86 -3.99
N SER A 30 -2.81 0.99 -4.39
CA SER A 30 -3.32 2.23 -4.98
C SER A 30 -3.27 3.37 -3.96
N THR A 31 -3.05 4.59 -4.41
CA THR A 31 -3.13 5.80 -3.57
C THR A 31 -4.31 6.69 -3.96
N ASP A 32 -5.20 6.19 -4.81
CA ASP A 32 -6.40 6.90 -5.26
C ASP A 32 -7.65 6.53 -4.42
N HIS A 33 -8.79 7.05 -4.86
CA HIS A 33 -10.12 6.88 -4.24
C HIS A 33 -10.64 5.44 -4.22
N THR A 34 -10.00 4.50 -4.92
CA THR A 34 -10.38 3.07 -4.89
C THR A 34 -9.79 2.36 -3.67
N SER A 35 -8.99 3.07 -2.86
CA SER A 35 -8.35 2.51 -1.68
C SER A 35 -8.63 3.33 -0.41
N THR A 36 -8.69 2.65 0.72
CA THR A 36 -8.86 3.28 2.04
C THR A 36 -8.00 2.60 3.10
N PHE A 37 -7.75 3.27 4.22
CA PHE A 37 -7.18 2.66 5.41
C PHE A 37 -8.28 2.13 6.31
N GLU A 38 -8.09 0.91 6.82
CA GLU A 38 -9.00 0.29 7.77
C GLU A 38 -8.24 -0.40 8.90
N PHE A 39 -8.89 -0.48 10.07
CA PHE A 39 -8.32 -1.07 11.28
C PHE A 39 -8.81 -2.49 11.47
N PHE A 40 -7.88 -3.40 11.72
CA PHE A 40 -8.15 -4.81 11.96
C PHE A 40 -7.58 -5.23 13.31
N LYS A 41 -8.19 -6.25 13.91
CA LYS A 41 -7.52 -6.98 15.00
C LYS A 41 -6.30 -7.69 14.42
N LEU A 42 -5.19 -7.69 15.15
CA LEU A 42 -3.99 -8.41 14.73
C LEU A 42 -4.31 -9.87 14.35
N GLY A 43 -3.86 -10.30 13.18
CA GLY A 43 -4.05 -11.63 12.63
C GLY A 43 -5.38 -11.83 11.89
N THR A 44 -6.22 -10.80 11.77
CA THR A 44 -7.48 -10.83 11.01
C THR A 44 -7.46 -9.96 9.77
N GLU A 45 -6.37 -9.23 9.54
CA GLU A 45 -6.17 -8.44 8.34
C GLU A 45 -6.07 -9.31 7.08
N PRO A 46 -6.50 -8.79 5.92
CA PRO A 46 -6.27 -9.44 4.65
C PRO A 46 -4.76 -9.60 4.39
N THR A 47 -4.37 -10.76 3.87
CA THR A 47 -2.96 -11.09 3.58
C THR A 47 -2.65 -11.08 2.08
N GLN A 48 -3.68 -11.02 1.23
CA GLN A 48 -3.55 -11.04 -0.22
C GLN A 48 -3.81 -9.65 -0.81
N TYR A 49 -3.07 -9.33 -1.87
CA TYR A 49 -3.25 -8.11 -2.65
C TYR A 49 -4.22 -8.31 -3.81
N VAL A 50 -4.92 -7.23 -4.18
CA VAL A 50 -5.67 -7.19 -5.45
C VAL A 50 -4.74 -7.38 -6.65
N SER A 51 -5.14 -8.26 -7.57
CA SER A 51 -4.44 -8.54 -8.82
C SER A 51 -4.36 -7.28 -9.69
N GLY A 52 -3.18 -6.97 -10.24
CA GLY A 52 -2.95 -5.76 -11.05
C GLY A 52 -2.34 -4.57 -10.30
N SER A 53 -2.16 -4.66 -8.97
CA SER A 53 -1.48 -3.63 -8.18
C SER A 53 0.05 -3.67 -8.22
N VAL A 54 0.63 -4.66 -8.92
CA VAL A 54 2.07 -4.71 -9.18
C VAL A 54 2.33 -3.81 -10.39
N PRO A 55 2.98 -2.64 -10.24
CA PRO A 55 3.43 -1.90 -11.39
C PRO A 55 4.31 -2.84 -12.21
N GLN A 56 3.84 -3.18 -13.41
CA GLN A 56 4.62 -3.91 -14.40
C GLN A 56 5.75 -2.95 -14.79
N ILE A 57 6.89 -3.05 -14.12
CA ILE A 57 8.10 -2.37 -14.58
C ILE A 57 8.43 -3.04 -15.92
N GLN A 58 8.05 -2.38 -17.02
CA GLN A 58 8.57 -2.71 -18.34
C GLN A 58 10.02 -2.25 -18.35
N PHE A 59 10.92 -3.12 -17.91
CA PHE A 59 12.32 -3.00 -18.31
C PHE A 59 12.32 -3.16 -19.83
N GLY A 60 12.56 -2.05 -20.53
CA GLY A 60 12.60 -2.07 -21.98
C GLY A 60 13.54 -3.16 -22.46
N GLU A 61 13.07 -4.01 -23.37
CA GLU A 61 13.95 -4.80 -24.21
C GLU A 61 14.84 -3.83 -24.99
N THR A 62 16.00 -3.54 -24.45
CA THR A 62 17.16 -3.15 -25.26
C THR A 62 18.13 -4.30 -25.17
N THR A 63 17.94 -5.27 -26.07
CA THR A 63 19.06 -5.99 -26.69
C THR A 63 20.14 -4.96 -27.04
N ASP A 64 21.40 -5.24 -26.71
CA ASP A 64 22.60 -4.42 -26.99
C ASP A 64 22.99 -3.33 -25.96
N LYS A 65 23.27 -3.71 -24.70
CA LYS A 65 24.15 -2.93 -23.80
C LYS A 65 25.00 -3.81 -22.87
N LYS A 66 25.74 -4.78 -23.43
CA LYS A 66 26.79 -5.49 -22.67
C LYS A 66 28.10 -4.71 -22.57
N ASP A 67 28.37 -3.80 -23.51
CA ASP A 67 29.69 -3.16 -23.61
C ASP A 67 29.88 -1.94 -22.68
N GLU A 68 28.80 -1.24 -22.28
CA GLU A 68 28.91 -0.04 -21.41
C GLU A 68 29.21 -0.36 -19.93
N LEU A 69 29.03 -1.61 -19.48
CA LEU A 69 29.25 -2.00 -18.08
C LEU A 69 30.72 -2.30 -17.76
N GLU A 70 31.57 -2.57 -18.77
CA GLU A 70 33.00 -2.83 -18.56
C GLU A 70 33.84 -1.56 -18.46
N GLU A 71 33.35 -0.40 -18.95
CA GLU A 71 34.05 0.89 -18.81
C GLU A 71 33.81 1.58 -17.46
N LEU A 72 32.92 1.03 -16.62
CA LEU A 72 32.53 1.65 -15.35
C LEU A 72 33.25 1.08 -14.11
N PHE A 73 34.21 0.15 -14.29
CA PHE A 73 35.03 -0.44 -13.23
C PHE A 73 36.52 -0.16 -13.43
#